data_AF-A0A1F9DS63-F1
#
_entry.id   AF-A0A1F9DS63-F1
#
_cell.length_a   1.000
_cell.length_b   1.000
_cell.length_c   1.000
_cell.angle_alpha   90.00
_cell.angle_beta   90.00
_cell.angle_gamma   90.00
#
_symmetry.space_group_name_H-M   'P 1'
#
loop_
_entity.id
_entity.type
_entity.pdbx_description
1 polymer ?
#
loop_
_entity_poly.entity_id
_entity_poly.type
_entity_poly.pdbx_seq_one_letter_code
_entity_poly.pdbx_strand_id
1 'polypeptide(L)' 'MTNKSRTLYTGVTNDLERRVYEHKQKLVPGFTAKYNITRLVYFEVTQDVQAAITREKQIKGWLRSK' A
#
# COMPACT_ATOMS: atom_id res chain seq x y z
N MET A 1 1.84 -1.92 2.33
CA MET A 1 2.25 -1.44 3.68
C MET A 1 1.55 -2.24 4.77
N THR A 2 2.07 -2.23 6.00
CA THR A 2 1.52 -2.98 7.13
C THR A 2 1.70 -2.29 8.49
N ASN A 3 1.18 -2.92 9.55
CA ASN A 3 1.35 -2.57 10.96
C ASN A 3 1.87 -3.79 11.75
N LYS A 4 2.05 -3.64 13.08
CA LYS A 4 2.48 -4.73 13.97
C LYS A 4 1.54 -5.94 13.93
N SER A 5 0.25 -5.72 13.69
CA SER A 5 -0.80 -6.74 13.62
C SER A 5 -0.92 -7.43 12.26
N ARG A 6 -0.01 -7.18 11.31
CA ARG A 6 0.01 -7.78 9.95
C ARG A 6 -1.27 -7.49 9.13
N THR A 7 -1.95 -6.40 9.44
CA THR A 7 -2.98 -5.83 8.56
C THR A 7 -2.28 -5.31 7.30
N LEU A 8 -2.78 -5.65 6.11
CA LEU A 8 -2.16 -5.24 4.86
C LEU A 8 -2.97 -4.13 4.20
N TYR A 9 -2.24 -3.18 3.62
CA TYR A 9 -2.74 -2.19 2.68
C TYR A 9 -1.93 -2.30 1.39
N THR A 10 -2.61 -2.22 0.25
CA THR A 10 -2.00 -2.14 -1.08
C THR A 10 -2.58 -0.94 -1.82
N GLY A 11 -1.77 -0.31 -2.67
CA GLY A 11 -2.09 0.94 -3.33
C GLY A 11 -1.12 1.26 -4.47
N VAL A 12 -1.53 2.13 -5.37
CA VAL A 12 -0.70 2.69 -6.45
C VAL A 12 -0.32 4.14 -6.13
N THR A 13 0.89 4.54 -6.50
CA THR A 13 1.39 5.93 -6.40
C THR A 13 2.43 6.18 -7.49
N ASN A 14 2.54 7.42 -7.95
CA ASN A 14 3.64 7.88 -8.81
C ASN A 14 4.84 8.41 -8.01
N ASP A 15 4.68 8.55 -6.70
CA ASP A 15 5.71 9.02 -5.77
C ASP A 15 5.63 8.17 -4.51
N LEU A 16 6.62 7.28 -4.35
CA LEU A 16 6.68 6.34 -3.24
C LEU A 16 7.02 7.04 -1.92
N GLU A 17 7.96 7.99 -1.95
CA GLU A 17 8.45 8.68 -0.75
C GLU A 17 7.34 9.52 -0.12
N ARG A 18 6.66 10.33 -0.94
CA ARG A 18 5.51 11.12 -0.50
C ARG A 18 4.42 10.24 0.09
N ARG A 19 4.08 9.12 -0.58
CA ARG A 19 3.02 8.22 -0.08
C ARG A 19 3.38 7.58 1.26
N VAL A 20 4.64 7.17 1.42
CA VAL A 20 5.11 6.61 2.69
C VAL A 20 5.08 7.67 3.79
N TYR A 21 5.48 8.91 3.48
CA TYR A 21 5.42 10.03 4.40
C TYR A 21 3.97 10.32 4.84
N GLU A 22 3.03 10.46 3.89
CA GLU A 22 1.60 10.67 4.16
C GLU A 22 1.02 9.61 5.10
N HIS A 23 1.36 8.34 4.88
CA HIS A 23 0.91 7.24 5.75
C HIS A 23 1.57 7.27 7.14
N LYS A 24 2.87 7.57 7.23
CA LYS A 24 3.57 7.67 8.52
C LYS A 24 3.03 8.82 9.38
N GLN A 25 2.74 9.96 8.75
CA GLN A 25 2.22 11.17 9.41
C GLN A 25 0.69 11.18 9.52
N LYS A 26 0.00 10.19 8.93
CA LYS A 26 -1.46 10.06 8.92
C LYS A 26 -2.17 11.29 8.33
N LEU A 27 -1.59 11.89 7.30
CA LEU A 27 -2.10 13.14 6.69
C LEU A 27 -3.43 12.96 6.00
N VAL A 28 -3.72 11.75 5.53
CA VAL A 28 -5.00 11.40 4.89
C VAL A 28 -5.83 10.56 5.86
N PRO A 29 -7.02 11.04 6.30
CA PRO A 29 -7.91 10.26 7.13
C PRO A 29 -8.43 9.03 6.36
N GLY A 30 -8.59 7.90 7.05
CA GLY A 30 -9.11 6.67 6.43
C GLY A 30 -8.54 5.40 7.05
N PHE A 31 -8.64 4.28 6.31
CA PHE A 31 -8.23 2.94 6.77
C PHE A 31 -6.78 2.91 7.28
N THR A 32 -5.85 3.46 6.50
CA THR A 32 -4.43 3.42 6.85
C THR A 32 -4.10 4.24 8.09
N ALA A 33 -4.72 5.41 8.26
CA ALA A 33 -4.61 6.22 9.47
C ALA A 33 -5.24 5.53 10.69
N LYS A 34 -6.47 4.99 10.54
CA LYS A 34 -7.21 4.29 11.60
C LYS A 34 -6.45 3.08 12.16
N TYR A 35 -5.85 2.28 11.27
CA TYR A 35 -5.17 1.03 11.65
C TYR A 35 -3.64 1.17 11.77
N ASN A 36 -3.11 2.40 11.81
CA ASN A 36 -1.66 2.66 11.94
C ASN A 36 -0.81 1.90 10.91
N ILE A 37 -1.23 1.91 9.64
CA ILE A 37 -0.53 1.23 8.55
C ILE A 37 0.61 2.12 8.05
N THR A 38 1.79 2.01 8.69
CA THR A 38 2.91 2.95 8.48
C THR A 38 4.20 2.30 7.97
N ARG A 39 4.28 0.96 7.92
CA ARG A 39 5.48 0.23 7.51
C ARG A 39 5.40 -0.18 6.04
N LEU A 40 6.31 0.32 5.20
CA LEU A 40 6.53 -0.22 3.86
C LEU A 40 7.26 -1.56 3.97
N VAL A 41 6.76 -2.57 3.27
CA VAL A 41 7.31 -3.95 3.27
C VAL A 41 7.56 -4.50 1.88
N TYR A 42 6.94 -3.90 0.86
CA TYR A 42 7.06 -4.29 -0.53
C TYR A 42 6.64 -3.11 -1.42
N PHE A 43 7.33 -2.95 -2.53
CA PHE A 43 6.95 -2.09 -3.65
C PHE A 43 7.47 -2.73 -4.95
N GLU A 44 6.83 -2.40 -6.05
CA GLU A 44 7.27 -2.77 -7.40
C GLU A 44 7.07 -1.58 -8.33
N VAL A 45 7.89 -1.48 -9.37
CA VAL A 45 7.81 -0.42 -10.39
C VAL A 45 7.29 -1.02 -11.67
N THR A 46 6.36 -0.32 -12.32
CA THR A 46 5.79 -0.72 -13.62
C THR A 46 6.10 0.34 -14.67
N GLN A 47 5.99 -0.05 -15.94
CA GLN A 47 6.26 0.84 -17.07
C GLN A 47 5.18 1.91 -17.25
N ASP A 48 3.94 1.60 -16.88
CA ASP A 48 2.80 2.50 -16.98
C ASP A 48 1.78 2.30 -15.85
N VAL A 49 0.81 3.22 -15.77
CA VAL A 49 -0.22 3.26 -14.72
C VAL A 49 -1.25 2.14 -14.85
N GLN A 50 -1.56 1.66 -16.06
CA GLN A 50 -2.51 0.56 -16.26
C GLN A 50 -1.92 -0.76 -15.78
N ALA A 51 -0.63 -0.98 -16.04
CA ALA A 51 0.11 -2.10 -15.47
C ALA A 51 0.08 -2.06 -13.93
N ALA A 52 0.33 -0.89 -13.32
CA ALA A 52 0.27 -0.73 -11.86
C ALA A 52 -1.13 -1.04 -11.28
N ILE A 53 -2.20 -0.51 -11.89
CA ILE A 53 -3.57 -0.74 -11.45
C ILE A 53 -3.97 -2.21 -11.59
N THR A 54 -3.60 -2.84 -12.71
CA THR A 54 -3.88 -4.26 -12.96
C THR A 54 -3.20 -5.13 -11.91
N ARG A 55 -1.94 -4.82 -11.61
CA ARG A 55 -1.15 -5.51 -10.61
C ARG A 55 -1.69 -5.33 -9.20
N GLU A 56 -2.09 -4.11 -8.84
CA GLU A 56 -2.73 -3.82 -7.56
C GLU A 56 -4.02 -4.64 -7.38
N LYS A 57 -4.85 -4.74 -8.42
CA LYS A 57 -6.07 -5.56 -8.42
C LYS A 57 -5.77 -7.05 -8.26
N GLN A 58 -4.75 -7.58 -8.93
CA GLN A 58 -4.31 -8.97 -8.75
C GLN A 58 -3.94 -9.24 -7.29
N ILE A 59 -3.10 -8.40 -6.70
CA ILE A 59 -2.67 -8.55 -5.29
C ILE A 59 -3.86 -8.46 -4.33
N LYS A 60 -4.82 -7.57 -4.57
CA LYS A 60 -6.06 -7.48 -3.76
C LYS A 60 -6.89 -8.76 -3.82
N GLY A 61 -6.87 -9.48 -4.94
CA GLY A 61 -7.58 -10.74 -5.12
C GLY A 61 -6.89 -11.98 -4.54
N TRP A 62 -5.63 -11.85 -4.10
CA TRP A 62 -4.89 -13.00 -3.58
C TRP A 62 -5.35 -13.40 -2.18
N LEU A 63 -5.44 -14.71 -1.97
CA LEU A 63 -5.67 -15.30 -0.65
C LEU A 63 -4.37 -15.34 0.14
N ARG A 64 -4.49 -15.23 1.46
CA ARG A 64 -3.37 -15.45 2.39
C ARG A 64 -3.19 -16.94 2.64
N SER A 65 -2.72 -17.69 1.63
CA SER A 65 -2.30 -19.08 1.80
C SER A 65 -0.95 -19.15 2.53
N LYS A 66 -0.75 -20.20 3.33
CA LYS A 66 0.52 -20.51 3.98
C LYS A 66 1.44 -21.26 3.03
#